data_AF-A0A2K5APF5-F1
#
_entry.id   AF-A0A2K5APF5-F1
#
_cell.length_a   1.000
_cell.length_b   1.000
_cell.length_c   1.000
_cell.angle_alpha   90.00
_cell.angle_beta   90.00
_cell.angle_gamma   90.00
#
_symmetry.space_group_name_H-M   'P 1'
#
loop_
_entity.id
_entity.type
_entity.pdbx_description
1 polymer ?
#
loop_
_entity_poly.entity_id
_entity_poly.type
_entity_poly.pdbx_seq_one_letter_code
_entity_poly.pdbx_strand_id
1 'polypeptide(L)'
;MVVYECNEQQFIENIVRLLNTLNDNRLIVNRRIMLCDDHRYGPSILPEQEFVKYSSIMERKGVRRTVYAKIPFIDEFHNRFYDAEEALHSSSSLSTPRLSIPYYRVEYSFSIWNNSYIYTFDVLFEPEVVIEKRRIPTNRIRARARARTRIEPSLSSSSPSPYSSNSSNSSSSNSNSMLIHVLRFNQPDEKMLNINIPRQVIVMDVKRMIRTLGVDNEKI
;
A
#
# COMPACT_ATOMS: atom_id res chain seq x y z
N MET A 1 -20.20 27.96 -6.98
CA MET A 1 -19.69 27.39 -5.72
C MET A 1 -18.17 27.37 -5.83
N VAL A 2 -17.48 28.12 -4.97
CA VAL A 2 -16.02 28.22 -5.03
C VAL A 2 -15.43 27.24 -4.01
N VAL A 3 -14.46 26.45 -4.44
CA VAL A 3 -13.76 25.48 -3.59
C VAL A 3 -12.35 26.01 -3.31
N TYR A 4 -11.99 26.07 -2.03
CA TYR A 4 -10.69 26.53 -1.55
C TYR A 4 -9.93 25.35 -0.94
N GLU A 5 -8.86 24.93 -1.62
CA GLU A 5 -7.90 23.98 -1.07
C GLU A 5 -6.98 24.70 -0.08
N CYS A 6 -6.94 24.21 1.15
CA CYS A 6 -6.16 24.77 2.24
C CYS A 6 -5.10 23.76 2.68
N ASN A 7 -3.99 24.25 3.25
CA ASN A 7 -3.19 23.40 4.13
C ASN A 7 -3.84 23.30 5.52
N GLU A 8 -3.29 22.44 6.39
CA GLU A 8 -3.84 22.18 7.73
C GLU A 8 -4.01 23.47 8.55
N GLN A 9 -2.96 24.30 8.59
CA GLN A 9 -2.95 25.52 9.40
C GLN A 9 -3.98 26.53 8.91
N GLN A 10 -4.06 26.74 7.59
CA GLN A 10 -5.06 27.62 6.97
C GLN A 10 -6.48 27.13 7.24
N PHE A 11 -6.69 25.82 7.17
CA PHE A 11 -7.98 25.21 7.43
C PHE A 11 -8.43 25.43 8.88
N ILE A 12 -7.53 25.18 9.84
CA ILE A 12 -7.77 25.41 11.28
C ILE A 12 -8.01 26.90 11.56
N GLU A 13 -7.18 27.79 10.98
CA GLU A 13 -7.34 29.23 11.19
C GLU A 13 -8.69 29.74 10.68
N ASN A 14 -9.14 29.27 9.52
CA ASN A 14 -10.46 29.59 8.99
C ASN A 14 -11.59 29.11 9.92
N ILE A 15 -11.48 27.90 10.48
CA ILE A 15 -12.41 27.41 11.49
C ILE A 15 -12.44 28.34 12.70
N VAL A 16 -11.28 28.71 13.26
CA VAL A 16 -11.18 29.55 14.45
C VAL A 16 -11.80 30.93 14.20
N ARG A 17 -11.49 31.57 13.06
CA ARG A 17 -12.08 32.86 12.67
C ARG A 17 -13.60 32.79 12.57
N LEU A 18 -14.12 31.71 12.01
CA LEU A 18 -15.56 31.49 11.89
C LEU A 18 -16.22 31.29 13.25
N LEU A 19 -15.65 30.46 14.14
CA LEU A 19 -16.17 30.27 15.48
C LEU A 19 -16.23 31.59 16.26
N ASN A 20 -15.20 32.44 16.15
CA ASN A 20 -15.18 33.76 16.78
C ASN A 20 -16.23 34.72 16.21
N THR A 21 -16.65 34.53 14.95
CA THR A 21 -17.66 35.38 14.30
C THR A 21 -19.08 34.89 14.58
N LEU A 22 -19.25 33.59 14.82
CA LEU A 22 -20.55 32.92 14.86
C LEU A 22 -21.25 32.92 16.24
N ASN A 23 -20.70 33.61 17.26
CA ASN A 23 -21.26 33.81 18.61
C ASN A 23 -22.23 32.70 19.08
N ASP A 24 -21.67 31.60 19.59
CA ASP A 24 -22.33 30.41 20.16
C ASP A 24 -22.89 29.34 19.20
N ASN A 25 -22.75 29.52 17.88
CA ASN A 25 -23.08 28.44 16.94
C ASN A 25 -21.93 27.43 16.81
N ARG A 26 -22.28 26.13 16.88
CA ARG A 26 -21.36 25.03 16.60
C ARG A 26 -21.12 24.93 15.08
N LEU A 27 -19.86 24.90 14.68
CA LEU A 27 -19.49 24.65 13.28
C LEU A 27 -19.51 23.15 13.00
N ILE A 28 -20.07 22.75 11.86
CA ILE A 28 -20.02 21.36 11.40
C ILE A 28 -18.90 21.24 10.38
N VAL A 29 -17.98 20.31 10.62
CA VAL A 29 -16.93 19.92 9.68
C VAL A 29 -17.17 18.47 9.28
N ASN A 30 -17.25 18.22 7.99
CA ASN A 30 -17.36 16.88 7.44
C ASN A 30 -15.97 16.25 7.34
N ARG A 31 -15.85 15.00 7.78
CA ARG A 31 -14.67 14.17 7.57
C ARG A 31 -15.03 12.99 6.68
N ARG A 32 -14.24 12.78 5.64
CA ARG A 32 -14.35 11.64 4.72
C ARG A 32 -13.02 10.89 4.65
N ILE A 33 -13.06 9.57 4.81
CA ILE A 33 -11.88 8.70 4.75
C ILE A 33 -12.09 7.68 3.62
N MET A 34 -11.15 7.66 2.68
CA MET A 34 -11.18 6.79 1.48
C MET A 34 -9.94 5.90 1.44
N LEU A 35 -10.13 4.60 1.20
CA LEU A 35 -9.03 3.68 0.88
C LEU A 35 -8.62 3.90 -0.57
N CYS A 36 -7.32 4.08 -0.80
CA CYS A 36 -6.74 4.35 -2.11
C CYS A 36 -5.54 3.43 -2.39
N ASP A 37 -5.42 3.03 -3.66
CA ASP A 37 -4.31 2.26 -4.23
C ASP A 37 -4.18 2.64 -5.72
N ASP A 38 -3.90 3.92 -5.97
CA ASP A 38 -3.85 4.53 -7.30
C ASP A 38 -2.41 4.61 -7.84
N HIS A 39 -1.51 3.78 -7.31
CA HIS A 39 -0.11 3.73 -7.71
C HIS A 39 0.71 5.01 -7.46
N ARG A 40 0.14 5.98 -6.75
CA ARG A 40 0.84 7.22 -6.37
C ARG A 40 2.01 6.97 -5.43
N TYR A 41 1.85 6.02 -4.52
CA TYR A 41 2.85 5.65 -3.54
C TYR A 41 3.44 4.30 -3.85
N GLY A 42 4.77 4.23 -3.79
CA GLY A 42 5.50 2.98 -3.98
C GLY A 42 6.92 3.04 -3.43
N PRO A 43 7.59 1.89 -3.30
CA PRO A 43 8.84 1.82 -2.55
C PRO A 43 10.00 2.58 -3.19
N SER A 44 9.92 3.06 -4.44
CA SER A 44 11.02 3.84 -5.04
C SER A 44 11.06 5.30 -4.60
N ILE A 45 9.91 5.86 -4.22
CA ILE A 45 9.78 7.28 -3.86
C ILE A 45 9.85 7.53 -2.35
N LEU A 46 9.80 6.46 -1.54
CA LEU A 46 9.89 6.59 -0.08
C LEU A 46 11.23 7.23 0.34
N PRO A 47 11.25 8.01 1.44
CA PRO A 47 12.48 8.34 2.14
C PRO A 47 13.28 7.09 2.52
N GLU A 48 14.60 7.22 2.70
CA GLU A 48 15.43 6.06 3.01
C GLU A 48 15.04 5.45 4.36
N GLN A 49 14.71 6.26 5.36
CA GLN A 49 14.29 5.78 6.68
C GLN A 49 13.07 4.85 6.61
N GLU A 50 12.12 5.18 5.73
CA GLU A 50 10.92 4.37 5.51
C GLU A 50 11.21 3.12 4.65
N PHE A 51 12.13 3.24 3.69
CA PHE A 51 12.47 2.12 2.82
C PHE A 51 13.17 0.97 3.55
N VAL A 52 13.89 1.24 4.64
CA VAL A 52 14.57 0.20 5.45
C VAL A 52 13.60 -0.91 5.87
N LYS A 53 12.32 -0.59 6.11
CA LYS A 53 11.26 -1.56 6.47
C LYS A 53 11.06 -2.66 5.40
N TYR A 54 11.39 -2.38 4.14
CA TYR A 54 11.28 -3.32 3.01
C TYR A 54 12.59 -4.04 2.67
N SER A 55 13.71 -3.65 3.28
CA SER A 55 15.08 -4.06 2.89
C SER A 55 15.35 -5.57 2.97
N SER A 56 14.54 -6.31 3.74
CA SER A 56 14.61 -7.77 3.83
C SER A 56 14.19 -8.46 2.53
N ILE A 57 13.25 -7.88 1.79
CA ILE A 57 12.64 -8.46 0.57
C ILE A 57 12.89 -7.64 -0.70
N MET A 58 13.34 -6.39 -0.57
CA MET A 58 13.55 -5.47 -1.69
C MET A 58 14.89 -4.77 -1.62
N GLU A 59 15.34 -4.28 -2.77
CA GLU A 59 16.53 -3.44 -2.87
C GLU A 59 16.34 -2.36 -3.95
N ARG A 60 16.96 -1.19 -3.75
CA ARG A 60 17.02 -0.11 -4.74
C ARG A 60 18.32 -0.23 -5.53
N LYS A 61 18.23 -0.24 -6.86
CA LYS A 61 19.41 -0.28 -7.75
C LYS A 61 19.38 0.86 -8.77
N GLY A 62 20.58 1.38 -9.06
CA GLY A 62 20.85 2.34 -10.13
C GLY A 62 20.48 3.79 -9.83
N VAL A 63 20.76 4.66 -10.80
CA VAL A 63 20.68 6.15 -10.72
C VAL A 63 19.25 6.67 -10.50
N ARG A 64 18.25 5.82 -10.65
CA ARG A 64 16.82 6.17 -10.60
C ARG A 64 16.06 5.48 -9.45
N ARG A 65 16.75 4.85 -8.49
CA ARG A 65 16.11 4.15 -7.35
C ARG A 65 15.03 3.15 -7.79
N THR A 66 15.22 2.48 -8.94
CA THR A 66 14.32 1.38 -9.33
C THR A 66 14.43 0.29 -8.27
N VAL A 67 13.28 -0.18 -7.80
CA VAL A 67 13.17 -1.18 -6.75
C VAL A 67 13.01 -2.54 -7.39
N TYR A 68 13.79 -3.49 -6.93
CA TYR A 68 13.75 -4.88 -7.35
C TYR A 68 13.46 -5.78 -6.14
N ALA A 69 12.83 -6.92 -6.40
CA ALA A 69 12.69 -7.97 -5.42
C ALA A 69 14.06 -8.62 -5.15
N LYS A 70 14.51 -8.62 -3.91
CA LYS A 70 15.75 -9.29 -3.49
C LYS A 70 15.56 -10.81 -3.41
N ILE A 71 14.38 -11.23 -2.97
CA ILE A 71 13.97 -12.64 -2.83
C ILE A 71 12.51 -12.78 -3.29
N PRO A 72 12.03 -13.99 -3.60
CA PRO A 72 10.63 -14.18 -3.93
C PRO A 72 9.75 -13.93 -2.70
N PHE A 73 8.65 -13.20 -2.88
CA PHE A 73 7.70 -12.91 -1.82
C PHE A 73 6.27 -12.78 -2.37
N ILE A 74 5.30 -12.87 -1.47
CA ILE A 74 3.89 -12.62 -1.75
C ILE A 74 3.53 -11.27 -1.16
N ASP A 75 2.84 -10.44 -1.92
CA ASP A 75 2.11 -9.29 -1.44
C ASP A 75 0.68 -9.70 -1.15
N GLU A 76 0.32 -9.64 0.12
CA GLU A 76 -0.99 -10.07 0.60
C GLU A 76 -2.11 -9.11 0.21
N PHE A 77 -1.84 -7.81 0.14
CA PHE A 77 -2.87 -6.82 -0.18
C PHE A 77 -3.31 -6.93 -1.65
N HIS A 78 -2.35 -7.04 -2.58
CA HIS A 78 -2.66 -7.19 -4.00
C HIS A 78 -2.82 -8.65 -4.44
N ASN A 79 -2.65 -9.61 -3.52
CA ASN A 79 -2.65 -11.05 -3.79
C ASN A 79 -1.72 -11.44 -4.95
N ARG A 80 -0.50 -10.89 -4.94
CA ARG A 80 0.47 -11.03 -6.04
C ARG A 80 1.76 -11.68 -5.56
N PHE A 81 2.31 -12.55 -6.39
CA PHE A 81 3.61 -13.16 -6.19
C PHE A 81 4.66 -12.45 -7.05
N TYR A 82 5.78 -12.09 -6.44
CA TYR A 82 6.93 -11.50 -7.12
C TYR A 82 8.10 -12.47 -7.12
N ASP A 83 8.72 -12.62 -8.29
CA ASP A 83 9.95 -13.40 -8.44
C ASP A 83 11.17 -12.59 -7.99
N ALA A 84 12.24 -13.27 -7.56
CA ALA A 84 13.51 -12.58 -7.30
C ALA A 84 14.01 -11.87 -8.56
N GLU A 85 14.62 -10.70 -8.37
CA GLU A 85 15.09 -9.79 -9.42
C GLU A 85 13.98 -9.15 -10.28
N GLU A 86 12.70 -9.40 -9.96
CA GLU A 86 11.59 -8.73 -10.61
C GLU A 86 11.61 -7.23 -10.27
N ALA A 87 11.45 -6.36 -11.28
CA ALA A 87 11.31 -4.93 -11.08
C ALA A 87 9.94 -4.63 -10.45
N LEU A 88 9.92 -4.07 -9.25
CA LEU A 88 8.70 -3.80 -8.48
C LEU A 88 8.15 -2.40 -8.75
N HIS A 89 9.04 -1.42 -8.82
CA HIS A 89 8.68 -0.03 -8.98
C HIS A 89 9.83 0.75 -9.60
N SER A 90 9.56 1.60 -10.60
CA SER A 90 10.55 2.50 -11.20
C SER A 90 10.19 3.95 -10.92
N SER A 91 11.17 4.82 -10.71
CA SER A 91 10.91 6.27 -10.63
C SER A 91 10.59 6.92 -11.97
N SER A 92 10.93 6.29 -13.10
CA SER A 92 10.80 6.89 -14.44
C SER A 92 9.61 6.42 -15.27
N SER A 93 8.80 5.47 -14.78
CA SER A 93 7.66 4.92 -15.52
C SER A 93 6.44 4.84 -14.61
N LEU A 94 5.67 5.94 -14.57
CA LEU A 94 4.41 6.04 -13.82
C LEU A 94 3.26 5.21 -14.44
N SER A 95 3.43 4.66 -15.64
CA SER A 95 2.34 4.01 -16.37
C SER A 95 1.88 2.67 -15.78
N THR A 96 2.65 2.04 -14.88
CA THR A 96 2.20 0.93 -14.01
C THR A 96 3.33 0.50 -13.06
N PRO A 97 3.35 0.91 -11.78
CA PRO A 97 4.16 0.18 -10.83
C PRO A 97 3.58 -1.21 -10.63
N ARG A 98 4.47 -2.19 -10.45
CA ARG A 98 4.02 -3.57 -10.18
C ARG A 98 3.63 -3.75 -8.71
N LEU A 99 4.13 -2.90 -7.83
CA LEU A 99 3.84 -2.87 -6.39
C LEU A 99 3.56 -1.43 -5.95
N SER A 100 2.39 -1.19 -5.38
CA SER A 100 2.00 0.08 -4.76
C SER A 100 1.83 -0.07 -3.24
N ILE A 101 1.80 1.05 -2.53
CA ILE A 101 1.56 1.09 -1.08
C ILE A 101 0.16 1.67 -0.87
N PRO A 102 -0.77 0.91 -0.27
CA PRO A 102 -2.11 1.40 0.01
C PRO A 102 -2.09 2.50 1.06
N TYR A 103 -3.08 3.38 1.00
CA TYR A 103 -3.19 4.51 1.92
C TYR A 103 -4.63 4.93 2.15
N TYR A 104 -4.86 5.66 3.24
CA TYR A 104 -6.10 6.40 3.44
C TYR A 104 -5.93 7.85 2.99
N ARG A 105 -6.81 8.31 2.10
CA ARG A 105 -7.01 9.74 1.83
C ARG A 105 -8.06 10.27 2.79
N VAL A 106 -7.65 11.19 3.66
CA VAL A 106 -8.51 11.86 4.63
C VAL A 106 -8.83 13.26 4.13
N GLU A 107 -10.11 13.59 4.09
CA GLU A 107 -10.62 14.89 3.68
C GLU A 107 -11.44 15.50 4.81
N TYR A 108 -11.11 16.73 5.17
CA TYR A 108 -11.90 17.59 6.04
C TYR A 108 -12.49 18.72 5.20
N SER A 109 -13.79 18.97 5.35
CA SER A 109 -14.45 20.05 4.62
C SER A 109 -15.58 20.71 5.39
N PHE A 110 -15.75 22.01 5.18
CA PHE A 110 -16.93 22.75 5.63
C PHE A 110 -17.32 23.79 4.60
N SER A 111 -18.58 24.22 4.62
CA SER A 111 -19.09 25.22 3.68
C SER A 111 -19.72 26.39 4.42
N ILE A 112 -19.41 27.60 3.98
CA ILE A 112 -20.03 28.83 4.49
C ILE A 112 -20.24 29.82 3.34
N TRP A 113 -21.41 30.47 3.31
CA TRP A 113 -21.77 31.51 2.33
C TRP A 113 -21.38 31.16 0.87
N ASN A 114 -21.72 29.94 0.42
CA ASN A 114 -21.42 29.38 -0.91
C ASN A 114 -19.94 29.11 -1.25
N ASN A 115 -19.06 29.20 -0.26
CA ASN A 115 -17.65 28.80 -0.34
C ASN A 115 -17.43 27.51 0.43
N SER A 116 -16.65 26.59 -0.14
CA SER A 116 -16.26 25.34 0.52
C SER A 116 -14.77 25.33 0.74
N TYR A 117 -14.36 25.05 1.98
CA TYR A 117 -12.97 24.90 2.37
C TYR A 117 -12.67 23.43 2.51
N ILE A 118 -11.59 22.97 1.90
CA ILE A 118 -11.19 21.56 1.89
C ILE A 118 -9.73 21.46 2.29
N TYR A 119 -9.45 20.55 3.21
CA TYR A 119 -8.10 20.11 3.53
C TYR A 119 -8.03 18.58 3.38
N THR A 120 -7.04 18.12 2.63
CA THR A 120 -6.80 16.69 2.41
C THR A 120 -5.37 16.30 2.74
N PHE A 121 -5.21 15.12 3.33
CA PHE A 121 -3.91 14.51 3.53
C PHE A 121 -4.00 12.98 3.38
N ASP A 122 -2.85 12.37 3.09
CA ASP A 122 -2.73 10.95 2.83
C ASP A 122 -1.93 10.27 3.94
N VAL A 123 -2.43 9.13 4.42
CA VAL A 123 -1.80 8.32 5.47
C VAL A 123 -1.53 6.93 4.94
N LEU A 124 -0.24 6.61 4.73
CA LEU A 124 0.21 5.34 4.20
C LEU A 124 0.02 4.20 5.20
N PHE A 125 -0.19 2.99 4.69
CA PHE A 125 -0.22 1.79 5.51
C PHE A 125 1.20 1.37 5.89
N GLU A 126 1.35 0.83 7.08
CA GLU A 126 2.65 0.40 7.62
C GLU A 126 3.00 -0.98 7.07
N PRO A 127 4.17 -1.16 6.43
CA PRO A 127 4.57 -2.46 5.90
C PRO A 127 4.99 -3.43 7.02
N GLU A 128 4.63 -4.70 6.87
CA GLU A 128 5.12 -5.77 7.73
C GLU A 128 5.56 -6.95 6.87
N VAL A 129 6.79 -7.43 7.10
CA VAL A 129 7.34 -8.57 6.37
C VAL A 129 7.45 -9.76 7.32
N VAL A 130 6.67 -10.80 7.05
CA VAL A 130 6.63 -12.04 7.83
C VAL A 130 7.01 -13.25 6.98
N ILE A 131 7.36 -14.37 7.61
CA ILE A 131 7.60 -15.65 6.91
C ILE A 131 6.44 -16.58 7.22
N GLU A 132 5.76 -17.07 6.18
CA GLU A 132 4.60 -17.93 6.33
C GLU A 132 4.65 -19.15 5.42
N LYS A 133 3.98 -20.22 5.84
CA LYS A 133 3.79 -21.42 5.02
C LYS A 133 2.61 -21.20 4.07
N ARG A 134 2.89 -20.94 2.79
CA ARG A 134 1.86 -20.70 1.75
C ARG A 134 1.94 -21.75 0.64
N ARG A 135 0.80 -22.02 0.00
CA ARG A 135 0.72 -22.85 -1.22
C ARG A 135 1.07 -21.98 -2.42
N ILE A 136 2.18 -22.27 -3.09
CA ILE A 136 2.60 -21.53 -4.28
C ILE A 136 2.14 -22.29 -5.54
N PRO A 137 1.48 -21.65 -6.51
CA PRO A 137 1.08 -22.31 -7.75
C PRO A 137 2.27 -22.93 -8.50
N THR A 138 2.23 -24.24 -8.70
CA THR A 138 3.31 -25.07 -9.27
C THR A 138 3.72 -24.68 -10.70
N ASN A 139 2.87 -23.96 -11.43
CA ASN A 139 3.16 -23.53 -12.81
C ASN A 139 4.35 -22.55 -12.90
N ARG A 140 4.65 -21.76 -11.86
CA ARG A 140 5.80 -20.84 -11.86
C ARG A 140 7.11 -21.47 -11.40
N ILE A 141 7.05 -22.47 -10.51
CA ILE A 141 8.23 -23.23 -10.06
C ILE A 141 8.85 -24.01 -11.23
N ARG A 142 8.01 -24.56 -12.13
CA ARG A 142 8.46 -25.31 -13.33
C ARG A 142 9.13 -24.45 -14.40
N ALA A 143 8.77 -23.18 -14.52
CA ALA A 143 9.42 -22.24 -15.45
C ALA A 143 10.90 -22.01 -15.06
N ARG A 144 11.19 -21.92 -13.75
CA ARG A 144 12.57 -21.81 -13.22
C ARG A 144 13.40 -23.08 -13.41
N ALA A 145 12.81 -24.27 -13.20
CA ALA A 145 13.52 -25.53 -13.43
C ALA A 145 13.97 -25.66 -14.90
N ARG A 146 13.12 -25.23 -15.85
CA ARG A 146 13.44 -25.24 -17.29
C ARG A 146 14.44 -24.16 -17.71
N ALA A 147 14.43 -22.99 -17.06
CA ALA A 147 15.37 -21.91 -17.33
C ALA A 147 16.79 -22.23 -16.82
N ARG A 148 16.91 -22.91 -15.66
CA ARG A 148 18.22 -23.36 -15.14
C ARG A 148 18.86 -24.47 -15.97
N THR A 149 18.06 -25.34 -16.60
CA THR A 149 18.58 -26.39 -17.51
C THR A 149 18.96 -25.89 -18.90
N ARG A 150 18.86 -24.58 -19.20
CA ARG A 150 19.12 -24.03 -20.54
C ARG A 150 20.48 -23.31 -20.67
N ILE A 151 21.28 -23.28 -19.60
CA ILE A 151 22.66 -22.76 -19.61
C ILE A 151 23.62 -23.95 -19.50
N GLU A 152 23.70 -24.76 -20.57
CA GLU A 152 24.76 -25.75 -20.82
C GLU A 152 24.72 -25.99 -22.35
N PRO A 153 25.63 -25.42 -23.15
CA PRO A 153 25.82 -25.84 -24.54
C PRO A 153 26.60 -27.16 -24.55
N SER A 154 25.89 -28.19 -25.00
CA SER A 154 26.29 -29.56 -25.37
C SER A 154 27.72 -29.77 -25.90
N LEU A 155 28.28 -30.95 -25.58
CA LEU A 155 28.95 -31.81 -26.57
C LEU A 155 28.80 -33.31 -26.21
N SER A 156 28.47 -34.10 -27.25
CA SER A 156 28.46 -35.57 -27.38
C SER A 156 27.20 -36.39 -27.02
N SER A 157 26.36 -36.55 -28.05
CA SER A 157 25.86 -37.80 -28.66
C SER A 157 25.68 -39.09 -27.83
N SER A 158 24.42 -39.55 -27.72
CA SER A 158 23.98 -40.90 -28.18
C SER A 158 22.45 -41.08 -28.13
N SER A 159 21.94 -41.77 -29.16
CA SER A 159 20.54 -42.01 -29.56
C SER A 159 19.74 -43.00 -28.67
N PRO A 160 18.41 -43.15 -28.86
CA PRO A 160 17.44 -43.53 -27.82
C PRO A 160 17.06 -45.02 -27.82
N SER A 161 16.47 -45.49 -26.72
CA SER A 161 15.71 -46.75 -26.67
C SER A 161 14.34 -46.55 -26.00
N PRO A 162 13.27 -47.21 -26.48
CA PRO A 162 11.92 -46.99 -26.00
C PRO A 162 11.52 -48.04 -24.97
N TYR A 163 11.15 -47.61 -23.77
CA TYR A 163 10.31 -48.43 -22.89
C TYR A 163 9.13 -47.60 -22.41
N SER A 164 7.96 -48.01 -22.88
CA SER A 164 6.66 -47.64 -22.36
C SER A 164 6.46 -48.31 -21.00
N SER A 165 6.01 -47.55 -20.01
CA SER A 165 5.25 -48.08 -18.88
C SER A 165 4.13 -47.11 -18.54
N ASN A 166 2.91 -47.56 -18.84
CA ASN A 166 1.66 -47.03 -18.34
C ASN A 166 1.54 -47.23 -16.81
N SER A 167 0.57 -46.50 -16.25
CA SER A 167 0.10 -46.52 -14.86
C SER A 167 0.96 -45.67 -13.91
N SER A 168 0.41 -44.76 -13.13
CA SER A 168 -0.92 -44.75 -12.52
C SER A 168 -1.37 -43.32 -12.23
N ASN A 169 -2.64 -43.04 -12.53
CA ASN A 169 -3.39 -41.95 -11.92
C ASN A 169 -3.41 -42.14 -10.41
N SER A 170 -2.52 -41.45 -9.71
CA SER A 170 -2.66 -41.17 -8.29
C SER A 170 -2.92 -39.68 -8.14
N SER A 171 -4.21 -39.35 -8.08
CA SER A 171 -4.72 -38.09 -7.55
C SER A 171 -4.29 -37.96 -6.08
N SER A 172 -3.06 -37.47 -5.85
CA SER A 172 -2.69 -36.83 -4.60
C SER A 172 -2.42 -35.38 -4.92
N SER A 173 -3.35 -34.51 -4.52
CA SER A 173 -3.13 -33.07 -4.55
C SER A 173 -2.08 -32.73 -3.49
N ASN A 174 -0.82 -33.05 -3.77
CA ASN A 174 0.34 -32.60 -3.00
C ASN A 174 0.48 -31.10 -3.22
N SER A 175 -0.32 -30.34 -2.46
CA SER A 175 -0.13 -28.91 -2.33
C SER A 175 1.18 -28.69 -1.58
N ASN A 176 2.28 -28.57 -2.33
CA ASN A 176 3.60 -28.25 -1.80
C ASN A 176 3.57 -26.83 -1.21
N SER A 177 3.16 -26.75 0.05
CA SER A 177 3.26 -25.53 0.84
C SER A 177 4.74 -25.27 1.17
N MET A 178 5.22 -24.07 0.91
CA MET A 178 6.59 -23.64 1.15
C MET A 178 6.60 -22.44 2.11
N LEU A 179 7.66 -22.30 2.91
CA LEU A 179 7.92 -21.07 3.66
C LEU A 179 8.29 -19.96 2.67
N ILE A 180 7.58 -18.85 2.73
CA ILE A 180 7.78 -17.70 1.85
C ILE A 180 7.62 -16.40 2.64
N HIS A 181 8.35 -15.37 2.21
CA HIS A 181 8.15 -14.02 2.72
C HIS A 181 6.80 -13.48 2.24
N VAL A 182 6.05 -12.90 3.16
CA VAL A 182 4.76 -12.26 2.89
C VAL A 182 4.87 -10.80 3.34
N LEU A 183 4.62 -9.89 2.40
CA LEU A 183 4.45 -8.47 2.64
C LEU A 183 2.98 -8.20 2.96
N ARG A 184 2.78 -7.59 4.13
CA ARG A 184 1.49 -7.12 4.63
C ARG A 184 1.51 -5.60 4.74
N PHE A 185 0.32 -5.02 4.73
CA PHE A 185 0.12 -3.61 4.98
C PHE A 185 -0.87 -3.45 6.14
N ASN A 186 -0.35 -3.00 7.27
CA ASN A 186 -1.13 -2.73 8.47
C ASN A 186 -1.79 -1.35 8.34
N GLN A 187 -3.08 -1.30 8.67
CA GLN A 187 -3.83 -0.05 8.62
C GLN A 187 -3.25 0.94 9.63
N PRO A 188 -3.18 2.24 9.30
CA PRO A 188 -2.71 3.25 10.23
C PRO A 188 -3.70 3.43 11.38
N ASP A 189 -3.17 3.82 12.54
CA ASP A 189 -3.96 4.08 13.74
C ASP A 189 -4.98 5.20 13.52
N GLU A 190 -6.15 5.11 14.16
CA GLU A 190 -7.21 6.13 14.03
C GLU A 190 -6.73 7.53 14.42
N LYS A 191 -5.75 7.64 15.33
CA LYS A 191 -5.15 8.92 15.74
C LYS A 191 -4.48 9.65 14.59
N MET A 192 -3.85 8.92 13.67
CA MET A 192 -3.18 9.50 12.49
C MET A 192 -4.17 10.04 11.46
N LEU A 193 -5.46 9.66 11.56
CA LEU A 193 -6.53 10.10 10.66
C LEU A 193 -7.21 11.39 11.15
N ASN A 194 -6.74 11.95 12.27
CA ASN A 194 -7.31 13.12 12.90
C ASN A 194 -6.37 14.31 12.83
N ILE A 195 -6.95 15.50 12.66
CA ILE A 195 -6.26 16.77 12.86
C ILE A 195 -6.74 17.42 14.16
N ASN A 196 -5.95 18.34 14.71
CA ASN A 196 -6.31 19.04 15.94
C ASN A 196 -7.34 20.14 15.62
N ILE A 197 -8.62 19.88 15.91
CA ILE A 197 -9.74 20.80 15.66
C ILE A 197 -10.28 21.35 16.99
N PRO A 198 -10.66 22.64 17.07
CA PRO A 198 -11.27 23.22 18.27
C PRO A 198 -12.50 22.45 18.78
N ARG A 199 -12.66 22.36 20.10
CA ARG A 199 -13.73 21.60 20.78
C ARG A 199 -15.16 22.01 20.40
N GLN A 200 -15.35 23.27 19.98
CA GLN A 200 -16.64 23.81 19.57
C GLN A 200 -17.12 23.26 18.21
N VAL A 201 -16.24 22.59 17.48
CA VAL A 201 -16.56 21.97 16.18
C VAL A 201 -17.14 20.58 16.38
N ILE A 202 -18.22 20.31 15.65
CA ILE A 202 -18.76 18.96 15.47
C ILE A 202 -18.14 18.39 14.20
N VAL A 203 -17.35 17.33 14.36
CA VAL A 203 -16.84 16.56 13.23
C VAL A 203 -17.86 15.47 12.90
N MET A 204 -18.36 15.48 11.66
CA MET A 204 -19.26 14.47 11.13
C MET A 204 -18.45 13.49 10.27
N ASP A 205 -18.29 12.25 10.73
CA ASP A 205 -17.72 11.20 9.91
C ASP A 205 -18.78 10.71 8.91
N VAL A 206 -18.61 11.09 7.66
CA VAL A 206 -19.58 10.84 6.59
C VAL A 206 -19.70 9.34 6.28
N LYS A 207 -18.66 8.54 6.54
CA LYS A 207 -18.66 7.10 6.24
C LYS A 207 -19.28 6.28 7.36
N ARG A 208 -19.03 6.66 8.61
CA ARG A 208 -19.58 5.95 9.79
C ARG A 208 -20.92 6.51 10.27
N MET A 209 -21.34 7.69 9.78
CA MET A 209 -22.48 8.47 10.31
C MET A 209 -22.37 8.75 11.81
N ILE A 210 -21.14 8.95 12.31
CA ILE A 210 -20.87 9.23 13.73
C ILE A 210 -20.53 10.71 13.91
N ARG A 211 -21.03 11.31 15.00
CA ARG A 211 -20.66 12.67 15.43
C ARG A 211 -19.62 12.60 16.53
N THR A 212 -18.51 13.30 16.36
CA THR A 212 -17.49 13.46 17.40
C THR A 212 -17.25 14.95 17.66
N LEU A 213 -17.02 15.32 18.92
CA LEU A 213 -16.55 16.65 19.28
C LEU A 213 -15.04 16.74 19.00
N GLY A 214 -14.52 17.94 18.71
CA GLY A 214 -13.08 18.17 18.54
C GLY A 214 -12.26 17.58 19.71
N VAL A 215 -11.13 16.95 19.39
CA VAL A 215 -10.28 16.24 20.36
C VAL A 215 -9.04 17.09 20.65
N ASP A 216 -8.70 17.23 21.94
CA ASP A 216 -7.42 17.77 22.38
C ASP A 216 -6.41 16.63 22.51
N ASN A 217 -5.25 16.77 21.85
CA ASN A 217 -4.04 16.09 22.27
C ASN A 217 -3.30 16.99 23.27
N GLU A 218 -3.85 17.15 24.48
CA GLU A 218 -3.06 17.64 25.62
C GLU A 218 -2.62 16.46 26.50
N LYS A 219 -1.30 16.29 26.57
CA LYS A 219 -0.49 15.45 27.47
C LYS A 219 -0.46 13.94 27.18
N ILE A 220 0.56 13.52 26.43
CA ILE A 220 1.59 12.54 26.89
C ILE A 220 2.94 13.05 26.44
#